data_AF-A0A3D5NNW9-F1
#
_entry.id   AF-A0A3D5NNW9-F1
#
_cell.length_a   1.000
_cell.length_b   1.000
_cell.length_c   1.000
_cell.angle_alpha   90.00
_cell.angle_beta   90.00
_cell.angle_gamma   90.00
#
_symmetry.space_group_name_H-M   'P 1'
#
loop_
_entity.id
_entity.type
_entity.pdbx_description
1 polymer ?
#
loop_
_entity_poly.entity_id
_entity_poly.type
_entity_poly.pdbx_seq_one_letter_code
_entity_poly.pdbx_strand_id
1 'polypeptide(L)'
;MEYLIRIGNEDESRILVDSYYDVHQYLYAHKLGMIDKKNADGKKDQGIYDELRLPLNKELTVPFTGEVIPFSDYETGKLREGTTDLNSAAYDSLADYKISYEEGVVEVRIPWQLIGFTDPSTMEIMGDVYKDGIESRLNINEISFVGISVKGGKESTSVNTQNGIIRKEELHTYTWNEWTEPVVKERLKESYPIIRELFSRY
;
A
#
# COMPACT_ATOMS: atom_id res chain seq x y z
N MET A 1 13.37 0.22 -1.49
CA MET A 1 12.06 0.64 -0.96
C MET A 1 11.69 -0.30 0.15
N GLU A 2 11.17 0.23 1.23
CA GLU A 2 10.77 -0.54 2.41
C GLU A 2 9.36 -0.11 2.83
N TYR A 3 8.53 -1.09 3.17
CA TYR A 3 7.15 -0.88 3.58
C TYR A 3 6.87 -1.69 4.84
N LEU A 4 6.04 -1.13 5.72
CA LEU A 4 5.57 -1.78 6.93
C LEU A 4 4.06 -1.98 6.83
N ILE A 5 3.62 -3.23 6.90
CA ILE A 5 2.21 -3.57 6.98
C ILE A 5 1.90 -3.88 8.44
N ARG A 6 1.12 -3.01 9.07
CA ARG A 6 0.61 -3.23 10.41
C ARG A 6 -0.79 -3.81 10.30
N ILE A 7 -1.01 -4.94 10.96
CA ILE A 7 -2.33 -5.54 11.13
C ILE A 7 -2.66 -5.53 12.62
N GLY A 8 -3.74 -4.84 12.98
CA GLY A 8 -4.20 -4.66 14.36
C GLY A 8 -5.72 -4.62 14.40
N ASN A 9 -6.28 -3.68 15.16
CA ASN A 9 -7.69 -3.30 15.02
C ASN A 9 -7.90 -2.47 13.73
N GLU A 10 -9.17 -2.26 13.34
CA GLU A 10 -9.52 -1.53 12.11
C GLU A 10 -8.90 -0.13 12.02
N ASP A 11 -8.72 0.56 13.16
CA ASP A 11 -8.09 1.89 13.20
C ASP A 11 -6.55 1.85 13.07
N GLU A 12 -5.94 0.71 13.37
CA GLU A 12 -4.48 0.52 13.35
C GLU A 12 -3.97 -0.14 12.07
N SER A 13 -4.81 -0.92 11.39
CA SER A 13 -4.42 -1.70 10.22
C SER A 13 -4.12 -0.81 9.01
N ARG A 14 -2.87 -0.81 8.55
CA ARG A 14 -2.40 0.06 7.45
C ARG A 14 -1.08 -0.38 6.84
N ILE A 15 -0.81 0.11 5.65
CA ILE A 15 0.47 0.09 4.96
C ILE A 15 1.16 1.44 5.15
N LEU A 16 2.41 1.39 5.60
CA LEU A 16 3.30 2.52 5.76
C LEU A 16 4.52 2.34 4.84
N VAL A 17 5.16 3.45 4.49
CA VAL A 17 6.39 3.47 3.67
C VAL A 17 7.52 4.09 4.48
N ASP A 18 8.75 3.60 4.36
CA ASP A 18 9.88 4.32 4.95
C ASP A 18 9.92 5.75 4.39
N SER A 19 10.08 6.72 5.28
CA SER A 19 9.91 8.15 4.98
C SER A 19 10.81 8.65 3.84
N TYR A 20 11.97 8.03 3.64
CA TYR A 20 12.84 8.35 2.50
C TYR A 20 12.20 7.98 1.15
N TYR A 21 11.43 6.90 1.11
CA TYR A 21 10.78 6.42 -0.12
C TYR A 21 9.38 7.01 -0.33
N ASP A 22 8.90 7.87 0.58
CA ASP A 22 7.61 8.54 0.43
C ASP A 22 7.64 9.61 -0.68
N VAL A 23 7.04 9.24 -1.81
CA VAL A 23 6.86 10.07 -3.01
C VAL A 23 6.03 11.32 -2.73
N HIS A 24 5.02 11.20 -1.86
CA HIS A 24 4.15 12.28 -1.49
C HIS A 24 4.95 13.35 -0.72
N GLN A 25 5.73 12.94 0.28
CA GLN A 25 6.67 13.82 0.98
C GLN A 25 7.71 14.43 0.04
N TYR A 26 8.33 13.63 -0.83
CA TYR A 26 9.30 14.14 -1.80
C TYR A 26 8.70 15.26 -2.69
N LEU A 27 7.54 15.01 -3.30
CA LEU A 27 6.92 15.97 -4.21
C LEU A 27 6.38 17.19 -3.47
N TYR A 28 5.55 16.99 -2.44
CA TYR A 28 4.77 18.07 -1.86
C TYR A 28 5.49 18.77 -0.72
N ALA A 29 6.37 18.11 0.03
CA ALA A 29 7.14 18.75 1.10
C ALA A 29 8.50 19.26 0.59
N HIS A 30 9.28 18.39 -0.06
CA HIS A 30 10.67 18.71 -0.42
C HIS A 30 10.78 19.53 -1.71
N LYS A 31 10.03 19.17 -2.75
CA LYS A 31 10.13 19.81 -4.07
C LYS A 31 9.24 21.05 -4.19
N LEU A 32 8.01 21.00 -3.70
CA LEU A 32 7.02 22.08 -3.84
C LEU A 32 6.84 22.93 -2.59
N GLY A 33 7.21 22.45 -1.40
CA GLY A 33 7.07 23.21 -0.15
C GLY A 33 5.61 23.49 0.25
N MET A 34 4.68 22.62 -0.13
CA MET A 34 3.25 22.73 0.12
C MET A 34 2.80 22.11 1.45
N ILE A 35 3.61 21.21 2.01
CA ILE A 35 3.34 20.55 3.30
C ILE A 35 4.63 20.48 4.14
N ASP A 36 4.47 20.19 5.43
CA ASP A 36 5.60 20.02 6.35
C ASP A 36 6.45 18.79 6.00
N LYS A 37 7.78 18.93 6.19
CA LYS A 37 8.77 17.88 5.91
C LYS A 37 8.91 16.98 7.13
N LYS A 38 8.65 15.68 6.97
CA LYS A 38 8.79 14.70 8.05
C LYS A 38 10.21 14.11 8.16
N ASN A 39 10.86 13.77 7.03
CA ASN A 39 12.26 13.37 6.95
C ASN A 39 13.12 14.49 6.34
N ALA A 40 13.24 15.59 7.09
CA ALA A 40 13.91 16.79 6.60
C ALA A 40 15.40 16.60 6.29
N ASP A 41 16.08 15.62 6.93
CA ASP A 41 17.48 15.30 6.67
C ASP A 41 17.70 14.33 5.51
N GLY A 42 16.62 13.77 4.93
CA GLY A 42 16.63 12.98 3.70
C GLY A 42 17.51 11.73 3.80
N LYS A 43 17.61 11.15 5.00
CA LYS A 43 18.42 9.94 5.21
C LYS A 43 17.59 8.69 4.97
N LYS A 44 18.24 7.69 4.38
CA LYS A 44 17.69 6.34 4.19
C LYS A 44 17.70 5.56 5.51
N ASP A 45 16.79 4.60 5.62
CA ASP A 45 16.80 3.52 6.61
C ASP A 45 16.83 4.03 8.07
N GLN A 46 16.04 5.06 8.36
CA GLN A 46 15.94 5.65 9.71
C GLN A 46 14.96 4.90 10.62
N GLY A 47 14.22 3.93 10.08
CA GLY A 47 13.14 3.24 10.80
C GLY A 47 11.94 4.14 11.08
N ILE A 48 11.82 5.24 10.32
CA ILE A 48 10.69 6.18 10.39
C ILE A 48 9.79 5.87 9.20
N TYR A 49 8.53 5.56 9.51
CA TYR A 49 7.55 5.14 8.52
C TYR A 49 6.40 6.15 8.45
N ASP A 50 6.07 6.54 7.23
CA ASP A 50 5.00 7.48 6.91
C ASP A 50 3.76 6.77 6.36
N GLU A 51 2.62 7.39 6.64
CA GLU A 51 1.35 7.01 6.04
C GLU A 51 1.37 7.28 4.53
N LEU A 52 0.91 6.31 3.74
CA LEU A 52 0.72 6.50 2.31
C LEU A 52 -0.42 7.48 2.04
N ARG A 53 -0.11 8.58 1.34
CA ARG A 53 -1.03 9.70 1.11
C ARG A 53 -1.19 9.98 -0.38
N LEU A 54 -2.43 10.21 -0.81
CA LEU A 54 -2.78 10.64 -2.15
C LEU A 54 -3.25 12.10 -2.12
N PRO A 55 -2.65 13.00 -2.91
CA PRO A 55 -3.08 14.39 -2.99
C PRO A 55 -4.45 14.46 -3.67
N LEU A 56 -5.42 15.07 -3.00
CA LEU A 56 -6.74 15.35 -3.56
C LEU A 56 -6.80 16.73 -4.21
N ASN A 57 -6.05 17.69 -3.64
CA ASN A 57 -5.94 19.05 -4.17
C ASN A 57 -4.60 19.67 -3.78
N LYS A 58 -4.05 20.52 -4.66
CA LYS A 58 -2.91 21.39 -4.34
C LYS A 58 -3.44 22.74 -3.85
N GLU A 59 -2.68 23.41 -3.00
CA GLU A 59 -3.04 24.77 -2.61
C GLU A 59 -3.17 25.66 -3.86
N LEU A 60 -4.29 26.36 -3.98
CA LEU A 60 -4.55 27.26 -5.10
C LEU A 60 -5.32 28.50 -4.62
N THR A 61 -5.01 29.63 -5.24
CA THR A 61 -5.77 30.87 -5.05
C THR A 61 -6.66 31.09 -6.27
N VAL A 62 -7.97 31.19 -6.05
CA VAL A 62 -8.95 31.46 -7.11
C VAL A 62 -8.79 32.92 -7.58
N PRO A 63 -8.39 33.18 -8.84
CA PRO A 63 -7.99 34.53 -9.26
C PRO A 63 -9.09 35.59 -9.14
N PHE A 64 -10.34 35.21 -9.32
CA PHE A 64 -11.47 36.14 -9.35
C PHE A 64 -12.03 36.48 -7.97
N THR A 65 -11.92 35.57 -7.00
CA THR A 65 -12.46 35.73 -5.65
C THR A 65 -11.37 36.01 -4.61
N GLY A 66 -10.11 35.67 -4.92
CA GLY A 66 -9.01 35.68 -3.95
C GLY A 66 -9.10 34.56 -2.91
N GLU A 67 -10.05 33.63 -3.06
CA GLU A 67 -10.22 32.51 -2.14
C GLU A 67 -9.03 31.54 -2.23
N VAL A 68 -8.49 31.16 -1.07
CA VAL A 68 -7.42 30.16 -0.99
C VAL A 68 -8.04 28.81 -0.66
N ILE A 69 -7.95 27.86 -1.61
CA ILE A 69 -8.29 26.47 -1.38
C ILE A 69 -7.02 25.77 -0.87
N PRO A 70 -7.03 25.20 0.35
CA PRO A 70 -5.83 24.60 0.92
C PRO A 70 -5.43 23.31 0.20
N PHE A 71 -4.18 22.89 0.42
CA PHE A 71 -3.75 21.54 0.10
C PHE A 71 -4.60 20.52 0.87
N SER A 72 -4.96 19.42 0.21
CA SER A 72 -5.68 18.32 0.85
C SER A 72 -5.21 16.99 0.29
N ASP A 73 -5.09 16.00 1.17
CA ASP A 73 -4.73 14.63 0.82
C ASP A 73 -5.63 13.62 1.55
N TYR A 74 -5.49 12.36 1.16
CA TYR A 74 -6.20 11.23 1.74
C TYR A 74 -5.23 10.07 2.02
N GLU A 75 -5.37 9.42 3.18
CA GLU A 75 -4.57 8.24 3.53
C GLU A 75 -5.06 7.01 2.75
N THR A 76 -4.24 6.54 1.81
CA THR A 76 -4.54 5.37 0.97
C THR A 76 -4.01 4.07 1.55
N GLY A 77 -3.18 4.15 2.60
CA GLY A 77 -2.59 2.99 3.25
C GLY A 77 -3.52 2.25 4.22
N LYS A 78 -4.67 2.81 4.60
CA LYS A 78 -5.60 2.16 5.55
C LYS A 78 -6.14 0.85 4.98
N LEU A 79 -6.15 -0.19 5.81
CA LEU A 79 -6.60 -1.53 5.44
C LEU A 79 -7.93 -1.86 6.10
N ARG A 80 -8.86 -2.38 5.32
CA ARG A 80 -10.19 -2.77 5.77
C ARG A 80 -10.25 -4.27 6.05
N GLU A 81 -10.68 -4.63 7.26
CA GLU A 81 -10.96 -6.04 7.60
C GLU A 81 -12.25 -6.50 6.91
N GLY A 82 -12.25 -7.70 6.35
CA GLY A 82 -13.45 -8.31 5.82
C GLY A 82 -13.18 -9.61 5.09
N THR A 83 -14.15 -10.09 4.31
CA THR A 83 -13.96 -11.30 3.51
C THR A 83 -14.45 -11.10 2.08
N THR A 84 -13.66 -11.59 1.13
CA THR A 84 -14.03 -11.59 -0.29
C THR A 84 -14.78 -12.86 -0.71
N ASP A 85 -15.13 -13.74 0.25
CA ASP A 85 -15.96 -14.92 0.02
C ASP A 85 -17.39 -14.51 -0.32
N LEU A 86 -17.80 -14.78 -1.56
CA LEU A 86 -19.12 -14.45 -2.10
C LEU A 86 -20.27 -15.19 -1.40
N ASN A 87 -19.99 -16.31 -0.73
CA ASN A 87 -21.02 -17.06 0.00
C ASN A 87 -21.17 -16.57 1.45
N SER A 88 -20.29 -15.69 1.91
CA SER A 88 -20.35 -15.13 3.24
C SER A 88 -21.38 -14.02 3.32
N ALA A 89 -22.20 -14.02 4.38
CA ALA A 89 -23.07 -12.89 4.70
C ALA A 89 -22.29 -11.61 5.04
N ALA A 90 -20.99 -11.74 5.37
CA ALA A 90 -20.06 -10.64 5.62
C ALA A 90 -19.21 -10.30 4.38
N TYR A 91 -19.66 -10.69 3.18
CA TYR A 91 -18.95 -10.39 1.93
C TYR A 91 -18.69 -8.89 1.78
N ASP A 92 -17.45 -8.56 1.46
CA ASP A 92 -17.01 -7.21 1.20
C ASP A 92 -15.99 -7.17 0.05
N SER A 93 -16.38 -6.53 -1.05
CA SER A 93 -15.51 -6.39 -2.22
C SER A 93 -14.28 -5.49 -1.99
N LEU A 94 -14.33 -4.68 -0.92
CA LEU A 94 -13.28 -3.73 -0.53
C LEU A 94 -12.45 -4.24 0.66
N ALA A 95 -12.63 -5.49 1.09
CA ALA A 95 -11.79 -6.08 2.11
C ALA A 95 -10.34 -6.21 1.63
N ASP A 96 -9.40 -5.75 2.47
CA ASP A 96 -7.97 -5.80 2.21
C ASP A 96 -7.28 -6.89 3.03
N TYR A 97 -7.81 -7.24 4.21
CA TYR A 97 -7.26 -8.32 5.01
C TYR A 97 -8.33 -9.12 5.76
N LYS A 98 -7.96 -10.35 6.13
CA LYS A 98 -8.74 -11.25 6.98
C LYS A 98 -7.82 -12.03 7.91
N ILE A 99 -8.24 -12.21 9.16
CA ILE A 99 -7.57 -13.09 10.12
C ILE A 99 -8.44 -14.34 10.34
N SER A 100 -7.90 -15.50 10.01
CA SER A 100 -8.48 -16.80 10.35
C SER A 100 -7.81 -17.33 11.60
N TYR A 101 -8.44 -17.12 12.78
CA TYR A 101 -7.87 -17.59 14.05
C TYR A 101 -7.86 -19.11 14.18
N GLU A 102 -8.82 -19.80 13.54
CA GLU A 102 -8.90 -21.26 13.55
C GLU A 102 -7.76 -21.88 12.73
N GLU A 103 -7.52 -21.36 11.53
CA GLU A 103 -6.48 -21.85 10.63
C GLU A 103 -5.09 -21.26 10.96
N GLY A 104 -5.05 -20.20 11.76
CA GLY A 104 -3.83 -19.46 12.08
C GLY A 104 -3.25 -18.70 10.89
N VAL A 105 -4.11 -18.23 9.98
CA VAL A 105 -3.72 -17.59 8.71
C VAL A 105 -4.12 -16.12 8.71
N VAL A 106 -3.24 -15.27 8.18
CA VAL A 106 -3.56 -13.88 7.84
C VAL A 106 -3.47 -13.75 6.31
N GLU A 107 -4.58 -13.37 5.70
CA GLU A 107 -4.64 -13.05 4.28
C GLU A 107 -4.60 -11.53 4.11
N VAL A 108 -3.73 -11.04 3.22
CA VAL A 108 -3.60 -9.61 2.92
C VAL A 108 -3.58 -9.41 1.40
N ARG A 109 -4.33 -8.42 0.93
CA ARG A 109 -4.40 -7.99 -0.46
C ARG A 109 -3.80 -6.60 -0.56
N ILE A 110 -2.76 -6.49 -1.40
CA ILE A 110 -2.02 -5.23 -1.55
C ILE A 110 -2.12 -4.78 -3.01
N PRO A 111 -2.71 -3.62 -3.30
CA PRO A 111 -2.60 -3.00 -4.61
C PRO A 111 -1.14 -2.68 -4.95
N TRP A 112 -0.68 -3.11 -6.13
CA TRP A 112 0.70 -2.89 -6.61
C TRP A 112 1.18 -1.44 -6.48
N GLN A 113 0.32 -0.48 -6.82
CA GLN A 113 0.64 0.94 -6.77
C GLN A 113 0.90 1.45 -5.34
N LEU A 114 0.34 0.83 -4.30
CA LEU A 114 0.60 1.22 -2.91
C LEU A 114 2.02 0.88 -2.48
N ILE A 115 2.64 -0.12 -3.12
CA ILE A 115 4.01 -0.57 -2.82
C ILE A 115 5.00 -0.19 -3.93
N GLY A 116 4.71 0.89 -4.65
CA GLY A 116 5.66 1.57 -5.53
C GLY A 116 5.85 0.94 -6.91
N PHE A 117 5.04 -0.06 -7.29
CA PHE A 117 5.07 -0.59 -8.65
C PHE A 117 4.45 0.38 -9.64
N THR A 118 5.16 0.61 -10.73
CA THR A 118 4.71 1.39 -11.89
C THR A 118 4.20 0.46 -12.99
N ASP A 119 4.83 -0.70 -13.13
CA ASP A 119 4.36 -1.80 -13.96
C ASP A 119 4.69 -3.16 -13.30
N PRO A 120 3.75 -3.79 -12.56
CA PRO A 120 3.98 -5.10 -11.98
C PRO A 120 4.12 -6.21 -13.02
N SER A 121 3.67 -6.00 -14.26
CA SER A 121 3.71 -6.99 -15.32
C SER A 121 5.12 -7.27 -15.84
N THR A 122 5.99 -6.26 -15.73
CA THR A 122 7.43 -6.32 -16.05
C THR A 122 8.31 -6.17 -14.79
N MET A 123 7.72 -6.26 -13.60
CA MET A 123 8.39 -6.06 -12.30
C MET A 123 9.07 -4.69 -12.16
N GLU A 124 8.53 -3.65 -12.81
CA GLU A 124 9.03 -2.28 -12.71
C GLU A 124 8.45 -1.56 -11.48
N ILE A 125 9.35 -0.97 -10.69
CA ILE A 125 9.01 -0.08 -9.59
C ILE A 125 9.57 1.32 -9.82
N MET A 126 9.04 2.27 -9.07
CA MET A 126 9.64 3.59 -8.99
C MET A 126 11.03 3.51 -8.32
N GLY A 127 12.00 4.20 -8.91
CA GLY A 127 13.37 4.25 -8.41
C GLY A 127 13.62 5.34 -7.37
N ASP A 128 14.89 5.67 -7.18
CA ASP A 128 15.30 6.67 -6.19
C ASP A 128 14.97 8.09 -6.66
N VAL A 129 13.86 8.65 -6.15
CA VAL A 129 13.37 9.97 -6.57
C VAL A 129 14.22 11.13 -6.07
N TYR A 130 14.96 10.95 -4.98
CA TYR A 130 15.87 11.96 -4.46
C TYR A 130 17.15 12.05 -5.29
N LYS A 131 17.60 10.92 -5.85
CA LYS A 131 18.80 10.85 -6.68
C LYS A 131 18.54 11.12 -8.16
N ASP A 132 17.56 10.42 -8.72
CA ASP A 132 17.34 10.32 -10.17
C ASP A 132 16.03 11.02 -10.62
N GLY A 133 15.26 11.56 -9.68
CA GLY A 133 14.03 12.31 -9.93
C GLY A 133 12.78 11.44 -10.05
N ILE A 134 11.61 12.08 -10.21
CA ILE A 134 10.29 11.42 -10.16
C ILE A 134 10.06 10.39 -11.28
N GLU A 135 10.78 10.53 -12.39
CA GLU A 135 10.72 9.59 -13.52
C GLU A 135 11.65 8.38 -13.33
N SER A 136 12.35 8.29 -12.19
CA SER A 136 13.21 7.15 -11.89
C SER A 136 12.41 5.85 -11.86
N ARG A 137 12.90 4.83 -12.56
CA ARG A 137 12.33 3.48 -12.63
C ARG A 137 13.45 2.46 -12.49
N LEU A 138 13.14 1.31 -11.92
CA LEU A 138 14.03 0.16 -11.90
C LEU A 138 13.22 -1.14 -11.86
N ASN A 139 13.73 -2.18 -12.49
CA ASN A 139 13.17 -3.52 -12.40
C ASN A 139 13.73 -4.24 -11.17
N ILE A 140 12.87 -4.99 -10.50
CA ILE A 140 13.24 -5.91 -9.42
C ILE A 140 13.03 -7.35 -9.87
N ASN A 141 13.65 -8.30 -9.17
CA ASN A 141 13.46 -9.73 -9.44
C ASN A 141 12.49 -10.39 -8.45
N GLU A 142 12.31 -9.79 -7.27
CA GLU A 142 11.54 -10.35 -6.17
C GLU A 142 11.15 -9.27 -5.16
N ILE A 143 10.12 -9.59 -4.37
CA ILE A 143 9.77 -8.89 -3.14
C ILE A 143 10.24 -9.76 -1.98
N SER A 144 11.04 -9.20 -1.08
CA SER A 144 11.45 -9.85 0.16
C SER A 144 10.59 -9.36 1.33
N PHE A 145 10.18 -10.26 2.23
CA PHE A 145 9.35 -9.90 3.37
C PHE A 145 9.59 -10.80 4.60
N VAL A 146 9.18 -10.30 5.76
CA VAL A 146 9.15 -11.04 7.02
C VAL A 146 7.87 -10.70 7.79
N GLY A 147 7.25 -11.70 8.39
CA GLY A 147 6.14 -11.51 9.32
C GLY A 147 6.66 -11.37 10.75
N ILE A 148 6.14 -10.40 11.48
CA ILE A 148 6.44 -10.19 12.90
C ILE A 148 5.12 -10.18 13.67
N SER A 149 5.02 -11.02 14.69
CA SER A 149 3.89 -11.06 15.62
C SER A 149 4.34 -10.58 16.99
N VAL A 150 3.53 -9.71 17.60
CA VAL A 150 3.79 -9.17 18.94
C VAL A 150 2.63 -9.54 19.86
N LYS A 151 2.90 -10.28 20.94
CA LYS A 151 1.90 -10.66 21.94
C LYS A 151 2.43 -10.44 23.35
N GLY A 152 1.77 -9.55 24.11
CA GLY A 152 2.16 -9.25 25.49
C GLY A 152 3.61 -8.75 25.63
N GLY A 153 4.08 -7.96 24.66
CA GLY A 153 5.45 -7.44 24.61
C GLY A 153 6.52 -8.46 24.19
N LYS A 154 6.12 -9.68 23.80
CA LYS A 154 7.02 -10.67 23.20
C LYS A 154 6.86 -10.68 21.69
N GLU A 155 7.97 -10.67 20.99
CA GLU A 155 8.03 -10.67 19.53
C GLU A 155 8.39 -12.08 19.03
N SER A 156 7.81 -12.44 17.88
CA SER A 156 8.13 -13.67 17.16
C SER A 156 8.16 -13.37 15.66
N THR A 157 9.14 -13.91 14.97
CA THR A 157 9.39 -13.68 13.54
C THR A 157 9.06 -14.94 12.73
N SER A 158 8.63 -14.77 11.48
CA SER A 158 8.39 -15.88 10.54
C SER A 158 9.68 -16.49 9.96
N VAL A 159 10.84 -16.00 10.39
CA VAL A 159 12.19 -16.36 9.91
C VAL A 159 13.15 -16.45 11.09
N ASN A 160 14.32 -17.07 10.89
CA ASN A 160 15.33 -17.14 11.96
C ASN A 160 16.01 -15.78 12.16
N THR A 161 16.25 -15.43 13.43
CA THR A 161 17.03 -14.24 13.79
C THR A 161 18.35 -14.65 14.43
N GLN A 162 19.42 -13.94 14.13
CA GLN A 162 20.71 -14.08 14.82
C GLN A 162 20.96 -12.81 15.63
N ASN A 163 20.92 -12.91 16.97
CA ASN A 163 21.04 -11.76 17.88
C ASN A 163 20.04 -10.62 17.58
N GLY A 164 18.81 -10.95 17.21
CA GLY A 164 17.78 -9.96 16.84
C GLY A 164 17.95 -9.36 15.44
N ILE A 165 18.96 -9.80 14.67
CA ILE A 165 19.17 -9.38 13.29
C ILE A 165 18.63 -10.45 12.35
N ILE A 166 17.79 -10.02 11.40
CA ILE A 166 17.33 -10.85 10.29
C ILE A 166 18.29 -10.60 9.12
N ARG A 167 18.88 -11.68 8.60
CA ARG A 167 19.72 -11.59 7.41
C ARG A 167 18.84 -11.66 6.16
N LYS A 168 19.28 -11.03 5.08
CA LYS A 168 18.52 -10.98 3.82
C LYS A 168 18.19 -12.38 3.30
N GLU A 169 19.10 -13.33 3.47
CA GLU A 169 18.95 -14.71 2.99
C GLU A 169 17.88 -15.50 3.76
N GLU A 170 17.46 -15.01 4.93
CA GLU A 170 16.39 -15.63 5.74
C GLU A 170 15.00 -15.08 5.36
N LEU A 171 14.93 -13.99 4.60
CA LEU A 171 13.65 -13.39 4.23
C LEU A 171 12.87 -14.31 3.29
N HIS A 172 11.55 -14.31 3.46
CA HIS A 172 10.67 -14.92 2.46
C HIS A 172 10.75 -14.09 1.19
N THR A 173 10.76 -14.75 0.04
CA THR A 173 10.78 -14.09 -1.26
C THR A 173 9.54 -14.45 -2.07
N TYR A 174 9.04 -13.46 -2.82
CA TYR A 174 7.95 -13.62 -3.76
C TYR A 174 8.39 -13.12 -5.13
N THR A 175 8.19 -13.94 -6.14
CA THR A 175 8.54 -13.65 -7.53
C THR A 175 7.50 -14.26 -8.47
N TRP A 176 7.44 -13.77 -9.70
CA TRP A 176 6.49 -14.18 -10.72
C TRP A 176 7.10 -14.04 -12.12
N ASN A 177 6.50 -14.70 -13.11
CA ASN A 177 6.89 -14.50 -14.51
C ASN A 177 6.21 -13.25 -15.05
N GLU A 178 6.90 -12.50 -15.91
CA GLU A 178 6.29 -11.39 -16.63
C GLU A 178 5.00 -11.82 -17.35
N TRP A 179 4.03 -10.92 -17.43
CA TRP A 179 2.77 -11.18 -18.10
C TRP A 179 2.36 -10.02 -18.99
N THR A 180 1.66 -10.29 -20.08
CA THR A 180 1.01 -9.25 -20.89
C THR A 180 -0.48 -9.16 -20.57
N GLU A 181 -1.08 -10.28 -20.19
CA GLU A 181 -2.49 -10.38 -19.80
C GLU A 181 -2.57 -10.92 -18.37
N PRO A 182 -3.27 -10.23 -17.46
CA PRO A 182 -3.48 -10.74 -16.12
C PRO A 182 -4.42 -11.96 -16.17
N VAL A 183 -4.30 -12.85 -15.18
CA VAL A 183 -5.27 -13.93 -15.00
C VAL A 183 -6.59 -13.31 -14.53
N VAL A 184 -7.59 -13.27 -15.41
CA VAL A 184 -8.93 -12.74 -15.11
C VAL A 184 -9.88 -13.90 -14.83
N LYS A 185 -10.66 -13.76 -13.74
CA LYS A 185 -11.82 -14.62 -13.47
C LYS A 185 -13.07 -13.75 -13.47
N GLU A 186 -13.94 -13.99 -14.45
CA GLU A 186 -15.22 -13.30 -14.52
C GLU A 186 -16.18 -13.79 -13.44
N ARG A 187 -16.98 -12.86 -12.92
CA ARG A 187 -18.11 -13.16 -12.05
C ARG A 187 -19.19 -12.12 -12.22
N LEU A 188 -20.42 -12.48 -11.89
CA LEU A 188 -21.50 -11.51 -11.75
C LEU A 188 -21.24 -10.67 -10.50
N LYS A 189 -21.43 -9.34 -10.63
CA LYS A 189 -21.42 -8.43 -9.49
C LYS A 189 -22.73 -8.57 -8.71
N GLU A 190 -22.73 -8.19 -7.44
CA GLU A 190 -23.94 -8.08 -6.61
C GLU A 190 -25.02 -7.21 -7.27
N SER A 191 -24.62 -6.21 -8.06
CA SER A 191 -25.54 -5.33 -8.79
C SER A 191 -26.16 -5.96 -10.04
N TYR A 192 -25.68 -7.13 -10.50
CA TYR A 192 -26.13 -7.74 -11.75
C TYR A 192 -27.64 -8.04 -11.78
N PRO A 193 -28.25 -8.66 -10.74
CA PRO A 193 -29.69 -8.92 -10.74
C PRO A 193 -30.52 -7.63 -10.87
N ILE A 194 -30.09 -6.54 -10.23
CA ILE A 194 -30.74 -5.22 -10.28
C ILE A 194 -30.75 -4.68 -11.71
N ILE A 195 -29.59 -4.73 -12.38
CA ILE A 195 -29.45 -4.27 -13.77
C ILE A 195 -30.26 -5.18 -14.69
N ARG A 196 -30.16 -6.51 -14.56
CA ARG A 196 -30.90 -7.47 -15.39
C ARG A 196 -32.41 -7.24 -15.29
N GLU A 197 -32.93 -7.02 -14.08
CA GLU A 197 -34.35 -6.73 -13.88
C GLU A 197 -34.78 -5.43 -14.56
N LEU A 198 -34.00 -4.35 -14.39
CA LEU A 198 -34.29 -3.05 -15.02
C LEU A 198 -34.40 -3.17 -16.55
N PHE A 199 -33.47 -3.88 -17.18
CA PHE A 199 -33.43 -4.02 -18.64
C PHE A 199 -34.43 -5.05 -19.18
N SER A 200 -34.90 -6.01 -18.37
CA SER A 200 -35.96 -6.95 -18.80
C SER A 200 -37.33 -6.30 -19.01
N ARG A 201 -37.48 -5.01 -18.65
CA ARG A 201 -38.71 -4.23 -18.79
C ARG A 201 -38.77 -3.42 -20.10
N TYR A 202 -37.73 -3.49 -20.92
CA TYR A 202 -37.64 -2.90 -22.26
C TYR A 202 -37.57 -4.00 -23.31
#